data_AF-D7CXR8-F1
#
_entry.id   AF-D7CXR8-F1
#
_cell.length_a   1.000
_cell.length_b   1.000
_cell.length_c   1.000
_cell.angle_alpha   90.00
_cell.angle_beta   90.00
_cell.angle_gamma   90.00
#
_symmetry.space_group_name_H-M   'P 1'
#
loop_
_entity.id
_entity.type
_entity.pdbx_description
1 polymer ?
#
loop_
_entity_poly.entity_id
_entity_poly.type
_entity_poly.pdbx_seq_one_letter_code
_entity_poly.pdbx_strand_id
1 'polypeptide(L)'
;MSRYRVTFVALLALVLGGCTVYVRPDTTPPVRPVPVSVEAIRTFEPTRGAGAVYDLGSTISFRLLTTQDGYVTLTSFGAGGVVRVFERNVFVRANTPVELPGDVRRVAYEVSPPRGERTVRASFSPEPFPDELPEGALDEAETTFFVR
;
A
#
# COMPACT_ATOMS: atom_id res chain seq x y z
N MET A 1 -3.06 -64.84 -18.44
CA MET A 1 -3.58 -63.49 -18.14
C MET A 1 -2.82 -62.72 -17.04
N SER A 2 -1.65 -63.17 -16.57
CA SER A 2 -0.95 -62.50 -15.43
C SER A 2 0.11 -61.46 -15.84
N ARG A 3 0.70 -61.57 -17.04
CA ARG A 3 1.84 -60.73 -17.46
C ARG A 3 1.48 -59.25 -17.73
N TYR A 4 0.28 -58.99 -18.25
CA TYR A 4 -0.19 -57.62 -18.57
C TYR A 4 -0.55 -56.78 -17.33
N ARG A 5 -0.94 -57.43 -16.22
CA ARG A 5 -1.23 -56.75 -14.95
C ARG A 5 0.03 -56.20 -14.30
N VAL A 6 1.14 -56.95 -14.38
CA VAL A 6 2.44 -56.53 -13.83
C VAL A 6 3.03 -55.37 -14.64
N THR A 7 2.88 -55.38 -15.96
CA THR A 7 3.36 -54.27 -16.81
C THR A 7 2.58 -52.98 -16.56
N PHE A 8 1.26 -53.07 -16.36
CA PHE A 8 0.43 -51.89 -16.08
C PHE A 8 0.76 -51.25 -14.73
N VAL A 9 1.01 -52.06 -13.69
CA VAL A 9 1.40 -51.54 -12.36
C VAL A 9 2.79 -50.91 -12.38
N ALA A 10 3.75 -51.52 -13.10
CA ALA A 10 5.09 -50.96 -13.23
C ALA A 10 5.11 -49.62 -13.99
N LEU A 11 4.27 -49.49 -15.03
CA LEU A 11 4.14 -48.27 -15.82
C LEU A 11 3.42 -47.17 -15.02
N LEU A 12 2.43 -47.53 -14.20
CA LEU A 12 1.74 -46.59 -13.30
C LEU A 12 2.69 -46.04 -12.22
N ALA A 13 3.52 -46.89 -11.61
CA ALA A 13 4.47 -46.48 -10.57
C ALA A 13 5.54 -45.49 -11.09
N LEU A 14 5.90 -45.58 -12.36
CA LEU A 14 6.88 -44.68 -12.99
C LEU A 14 6.30 -43.29 -13.26
N VAL A 15 4.99 -43.19 -13.53
CA VAL A 15 4.29 -41.90 -13.74
C VAL A 15 4.06 -41.15 -12.40
N LEU A 16 3.87 -41.87 -11.30
CA LEU A 16 3.63 -41.28 -9.97
C LEU A 16 4.92 -40.78 -9.26
N GLY A 17 6.11 -41.14 -9.76
CA GLY A 17 7.40 -40.72 -9.18
C GLY A 17 7.93 -39.36 -9.66
N GLY A 18 7.24 -38.69 -10.60
CA GLY A 18 7.72 -37.47 -11.27
C GLY A 18 7.57 -36.16 -10.50
N CYS A 19 7.01 -36.17 -9.28
CA CYS A 19 6.89 -34.95 -8.46
C CYS A 19 8.19 -34.65 -7.72
N THR A 20 9.23 -34.21 -8.43
CA THR A 20 10.38 -33.58 -7.78
C THR A 20 9.97 -32.18 -7.31
N VAL A 21 9.67 -32.06 -6.02
CA VAL A 21 9.41 -30.78 -5.36
C VAL A 21 10.69 -29.95 -5.43
N TYR A 22 10.71 -28.97 -6.33
CA TYR A 22 11.81 -28.02 -6.44
C TYR A 22 11.64 -26.95 -5.36
N VAL A 23 12.32 -27.15 -4.22
CA VAL A 23 12.41 -26.11 -3.19
C VAL A 23 13.45 -25.11 -3.65
N ARG A 24 13.01 -23.91 -4.02
CA ARG A 24 13.90 -22.79 -4.32
C ARG A 24 14.54 -22.34 -3.00
N PRO A 25 15.87 -22.35 -2.85
CA PRO A 25 16.50 -21.76 -1.69
C PRO A 25 16.31 -20.24 -1.78
N ASP A 26 15.49 -19.69 -0.87
CA ASP A 26 15.42 -18.26 -0.66
C ASP A 26 16.74 -17.80 -0.05
N THR A 27 17.62 -17.27 -0.89
CA THR A 27 18.71 -16.40 -0.46
C THR A 27 18.12 -15.04 -0.09
N THR A 28 17.33 -15.00 0.99
CA THR A 28 16.99 -13.75 1.65
C THR A 28 18.27 -13.25 2.33
N PRO A 29 18.80 -12.06 1.97
CA PRO A 29 19.87 -11.45 2.75
C PRO A 29 19.41 -11.30 4.21
N PRO A 30 20.34 -11.29 5.19
CA PRO A 30 19.98 -11.17 6.59
C PRO A 30 19.06 -9.96 6.76
N VAL A 31 17.80 -10.23 7.07
CA VAL A 31 16.81 -9.21 7.40
C VAL A 31 17.34 -8.54 8.65
N ARG A 32 17.86 -7.32 8.48
CA ARG A 32 18.06 -6.37 9.57
C ARG A 32 16.76 -6.40 10.39
N PRO A 33 16.80 -6.51 11.72
CA PRO A 33 15.57 -6.47 12.51
C PRO A 33 14.79 -5.23 12.11
N VAL A 34 13.70 -5.43 11.36
CA VAL A 34 12.72 -4.40 11.10
C VAL A 34 12.16 -4.10 12.48
N PRO A 35 12.29 -2.86 13.00
CA PRO A 35 11.70 -2.53 14.28
C PRO A 35 10.22 -2.90 14.19
N VAL A 36 9.76 -3.63 15.21
CA VAL A 36 8.36 -4.02 15.42
C VAL A 36 7.47 -2.88 14.93
N SER A 37 6.65 -3.14 13.91
CA SER A 37 5.76 -2.16 13.30
C SER A 37 4.84 -1.59 14.38
N VAL A 38 5.25 -0.45 14.94
CA VAL A 38 4.39 0.37 15.76
C VAL A 38 3.45 0.99 14.75
N GLU A 39 2.20 0.51 14.66
CA GLU A 39 1.17 1.13 13.82
C GLU A 39 1.09 2.62 14.23
N ALA A 40 1.77 3.46 13.47
CA ALA A 40 1.87 4.88 13.70
C ALA A 40 0.63 5.54 13.11
N ILE A 41 0.07 5.00 12.03
CA ILE A 41 -1.18 5.43 11.42
C ILE A 41 -2.31 4.52 11.89
N ARG A 42 -3.25 5.08 12.66
CA ARG A 42 -4.43 4.36 13.18
C ARG A 42 -5.64 4.46 12.25
N THR A 43 -5.79 5.56 11.54
CA THR A 43 -6.93 5.78 10.64
C THR A 43 -6.47 6.60 9.46
N PHE A 44 -6.79 6.14 8.25
CA PHE A 44 -6.57 6.89 7.03
C PHE A 44 -7.68 6.56 6.02
N GLU A 45 -8.58 7.51 5.79
CA GLU A 45 -9.73 7.33 4.90
C GLU A 45 -10.18 8.67 4.28
N PRO A 46 -10.86 8.66 3.12
CA PRO A 46 -11.52 9.85 2.62
C PRO A 46 -12.58 10.34 3.61
N THR A 47 -12.80 11.65 3.69
CA THR A 47 -13.83 12.24 4.58
C THR A 47 -15.25 11.75 4.28
N ARG A 48 -15.50 11.27 3.05
CA ARG A 48 -16.77 10.64 2.62
C ARG A 48 -16.82 9.12 2.87
N GLY A 49 -15.78 8.55 3.46
CA GLY A 49 -15.63 7.11 3.71
C GLY A 49 -14.83 6.38 2.63
N ALA A 50 -14.36 5.18 2.97
CA ALA A 50 -13.65 4.30 2.05
C ALA A 50 -14.53 3.89 0.85
N GLY A 51 -13.94 3.87 -0.35
CA GLY A 51 -14.68 3.52 -1.58
C GLY A 51 -15.62 4.62 -2.08
N ALA A 52 -15.56 5.83 -1.52
CA ALA A 52 -16.35 6.96 -1.98
C ALA A 52 -16.09 7.28 -3.46
N VAL A 53 -17.14 7.76 -4.13
CA VAL A 53 -17.12 8.15 -5.54
C VAL A 53 -17.04 9.67 -5.64
N TYR A 54 -16.14 10.17 -6.48
CA TYR A 54 -15.90 11.59 -6.72
C TYR A 54 -15.99 11.91 -8.21
N ASP A 55 -16.63 13.02 -8.55
CA ASP A 55 -16.63 13.54 -9.92
C ASP A 55 -15.30 14.25 -10.22
N LEU A 56 -14.90 14.29 -11.49
CA LEU A 56 -13.78 15.12 -11.94
C LEU A 56 -13.90 16.57 -11.45
N GLY A 57 -12.78 17.15 -10.98
CA GLY A 57 -12.73 18.49 -10.39
C GLY A 57 -13.22 18.55 -8.93
N SER A 58 -13.67 17.44 -8.34
CA SER A 58 -13.97 17.39 -6.91
C SER A 58 -12.68 17.59 -6.09
N THR A 59 -12.83 18.23 -4.94
CA THR A 59 -11.81 18.23 -3.89
C THR A 59 -11.98 17.02 -3.00
N ILE A 60 -10.90 16.27 -2.80
CA ILE A 60 -10.87 15.15 -1.85
C ILE A 60 -10.09 15.58 -0.61
N SER A 61 -10.69 15.32 0.55
CA SER A 61 -10.04 15.43 1.84
C SER A 61 -9.98 14.06 2.51
N PHE A 62 -8.98 13.84 3.35
CA PHE A 62 -8.69 12.60 4.04
C PHE A 62 -8.64 12.87 5.54
N ARG A 63 -9.21 11.97 6.33
CA ARG A 63 -9.05 11.95 7.79
C ARG A 63 -7.86 11.08 8.12
N LEU A 64 -7.00 11.60 8.98
CA LEU A 64 -5.82 10.92 9.45
C LEU A 64 -5.77 10.97 10.98
N LEU A 65 -5.46 9.83 11.60
CA LEU A 65 -5.18 9.73 13.02
C LEU A 65 -3.89 8.93 13.22
N THR A 66 -2.95 9.48 13.97
CA THR A 66 -1.70 8.79 14.32
C THR A 66 -1.62 8.46 15.81
N THR A 67 -0.83 7.46 16.17
CA THR A 67 -0.54 7.09 17.56
C THR A 67 0.68 7.84 18.12
N GLN A 68 1.48 8.46 17.24
CA GLN A 68 2.72 9.16 17.55
C GLN A 68 2.78 10.53 16.84
N ASP A 69 3.58 11.43 17.42
CA ASP A 69 3.95 12.70 16.78
C ASP A 69 4.92 12.41 15.63
N GLY A 70 4.77 13.13 14.51
CA GLY A 70 5.67 12.96 13.39
C GLY A 70 5.23 13.72 12.15
N TYR A 71 5.72 13.26 11.01
CA TYR A 71 5.53 13.85 9.70
C TYR A 71 4.86 12.85 8.77
N VAL A 72 3.89 13.34 8.01
CA VAL A 72 3.14 12.54 7.05
C VAL A 72 3.25 13.14 5.67
N THR A 73 3.50 12.27 4.70
CA THR A 73 3.54 12.61 3.28
C THR A 73 2.45 11.81 2.58
N LEU A 74 1.58 12.50 1.81
CA LEU A 74 0.53 11.87 1.03
C LEU A 74 0.93 11.77 -0.42
N THR A 75 0.77 10.57 -0.95
CA THR A 75 1.18 10.21 -2.30
C THR A 75 0.01 9.55 -3.02
N SER A 76 -0.33 10.06 -4.21
CA SER A 76 -1.34 9.45 -5.09
C SER A 76 -0.69 8.54 -6.12
N PHE A 77 -1.27 7.37 -6.33
CA PHE A 77 -0.92 6.43 -7.39
C PHE A 77 -1.97 6.54 -8.51
N GLY A 78 -1.54 7.02 -9.68
CA GLY A 78 -2.41 7.16 -10.83
C GLY A 78 -2.41 5.96 -11.78
N ALA A 79 -3.44 5.88 -12.62
CA ALA A 79 -3.47 4.93 -13.72
C ALA A 79 -2.26 5.19 -14.64
N GLY A 80 -1.39 4.19 -14.80
CA GLY A 80 -0.12 4.30 -15.51
C GLY A 80 1.14 4.27 -14.62
N GLY A 81 0.99 4.10 -13.30
CA GLY A 81 2.13 3.97 -12.38
C GLY A 81 2.77 5.31 -11.99
N VAL A 82 2.16 6.44 -12.36
CA VAL A 82 2.63 7.77 -11.99
C VAL A 82 2.34 8.01 -10.51
N VAL A 83 3.40 8.29 -9.76
CA VAL A 83 3.39 8.59 -8.33
C VAL A 83 3.50 10.11 -8.16
N ARG A 84 2.58 10.73 -7.43
CA ARG A 84 2.60 12.18 -7.17
C ARG A 84 2.41 12.47 -5.69
N VAL A 85 3.35 13.22 -5.12
CA VAL A 85 3.23 13.78 -3.77
C VAL A 85 2.43 15.07 -3.84
N PHE A 86 1.34 15.18 -3.08
CA PHE A 86 0.51 16.40 -3.02
C PHE A 86 0.50 17.04 -1.64
N GLU A 87 0.83 16.29 -0.60
CA GLU A 87 1.13 16.80 0.74
C GLU A 87 2.48 16.23 1.19
N ARG A 88 3.38 17.08 1.66
CA ARG A 88 4.74 16.68 2.06
C ARG A 88 5.05 17.17 3.46
N ASN A 89 5.60 16.28 4.27
CA ASN A 89 6.10 16.59 5.62
C ASN A 89 5.09 17.39 6.46
N VAL A 90 3.83 16.95 6.43
CA VAL A 90 2.80 17.56 7.27
C VAL A 90 3.02 17.07 8.68
N PHE A 91 3.34 18.00 9.58
CA PHE A 91 3.45 17.67 11.00
C PHE A 91 2.08 17.30 11.56
N VAL A 92 2.01 16.16 12.24
CA VAL A 92 0.81 15.64 12.89
C VAL A 92 1.12 15.32 14.35
N ARG A 93 0.16 15.55 15.22
CA ARG A 93 0.25 15.22 16.64
C ARG A 93 -0.42 13.89 16.92
N ALA A 94 0.18 13.10 17.79
CA ALA A 94 -0.36 11.86 18.32
C ALA A 94 -1.79 12.07 18.82
N ASN A 95 -2.66 11.10 18.53
CA ASN A 95 -4.03 11.02 18.99
C ASN A 95 -4.90 12.24 18.65
N THR A 96 -4.48 13.07 17.69
CA THR A 96 -5.22 14.24 17.24
C THR A 96 -5.68 14.00 15.79
N PRO A 97 -6.99 13.83 15.54
CA PRO A 97 -7.48 13.66 14.17
C PRO A 97 -7.23 14.94 13.38
N VAL A 98 -6.71 14.79 12.17
CA VAL A 98 -6.47 15.89 11.24
C VAL A 98 -7.13 15.59 9.89
N GLU A 99 -7.67 16.63 9.26
CA GLU A 99 -8.16 16.55 7.89
C GLU A 99 -7.08 17.11 6.94
N LEU A 100 -6.77 16.35 5.89
CA LEU A 100 -5.76 16.67 4.89
C LEU A 100 -6.40 16.76 3.51
N PRO A 101 -6.02 17.71 2.63
CA PRO A 101 -5.08 18.80 2.88
C PRO A 101 -5.66 19.83 3.86
N GLY A 102 -4.80 20.41 4.72
CA GLY A 102 -5.23 21.35 5.75
C GLY A 102 -5.66 22.72 5.19
N ASP A 103 -6.41 23.50 5.99
CA ASP A 103 -7.08 24.76 5.60
C ASP A 103 -6.15 25.86 5.03
N VAL A 104 -4.84 25.74 5.22
CA VAL A 104 -3.88 26.78 4.84
C VAL A 104 -3.28 26.48 3.46
N ARG A 105 -4.05 26.79 2.41
CA ARG A 105 -3.55 27.03 1.03
C ARG A 105 -2.84 25.85 0.36
N ARG A 106 -3.04 24.62 0.83
CA ARG A 106 -2.51 23.45 0.15
C ARG A 106 -3.55 22.92 -0.81
N VAL A 107 -3.07 22.60 -2.01
CA VAL A 107 -3.89 22.21 -3.15
C VAL A 107 -4.73 21.01 -2.72
N ALA A 108 -6.03 21.25 -2.51
CA ALA A 108 -7.07 20.22 -2.57
C ALA A 108 -6.66 19.17 -3.60
N TYR A 109 -6.66 17.87 -3.25
CA TYR A 109 -6.40 16.87 -4.27
C TYR A 109 -7.53 16.96 -5.30
N GLU A 110 -7.24 17.62 -6.42
CA GLU A 110 -8.18 17.85 -7.50
C GLU A 110 -8.22 16.59 -8.34
N VAL A 111 -9.43 16.04 -8.43
CA VAL A 111 -9.67 14.82 -9.18
C VAL A 111 -9.45 15.08 -10.68
N SER A 112 -8.24 14.73 -11.14
CA SER A 112 -7.81 14.86 -12.53
C SER A 112 -8.07 13.55 -13.31
N PRO A 113 -8.22 13.61 -14.65
CA PRO A 113 -8.25 12.42 -15.49
C PRO A 113 -7.02 11.50 -15.30
N PRO A 114 -7.11 10.19 -15.60
CA PRO A 114 -8.29 9.44 -16.05
C PRO A 114 -9.25 9.04 -14.90
N ARG A 115 -10.47 8.67 -15.30
CA ARG A 115 -11.51 8.09 -14.42
C ARG A 115 -11.14 6.67 -14.00
N GLY A 116 -11.73 6.20 -12.91
CA GLY A 116 -11.51 4.86 -12.36
C GLY A 116 -11.02 4.87 -10.92
N GLU A 117 -10.51 3.72 -10.49
CA GLU A 117 -9.97 3.52 -9.16
C GLU A 117 -8.68 4.34 -8.94
N ARG A 118 -8.55 4.94 -7.77
CA ARG A 118 -7.39 5.70 -7.35
C ARG A 118 -6.98 5.26 -5.96
N THR A 119 -5.68 5.05 -5.78
CA THR A 119 -5.08 4.71 -4.49
C THR A 119 -4.26 5.88 -4.00
N VAL A 120 -4.46 6.28 -2.74
CA VAL A 120 -3.61 7.23 -2.04
C VAL A 120 -2.96 6.52 -0.88
N ARG A 121 -1.69 6.80 -0.67
CA ARG A 121 -0.90 6.32 0.45
C ARG A 121 -0.50 7.48 1.35
N ALA A 122 -0.67 7.28 2.64
CA ALA A 122 -0.05 8.06 3.69
C ALA A 122 1.20 7.33 4.16
N SER A 123 2.35 7.99 4.08
CA SER A 123 3.61 7.48 4.62
C SER A 123 3.98 8.31 5.86
N PHE A 124 4.25 7.64 6.97
CA PHE A 124 4.60 8.26 8.26
C PHE A 124 6.09 8.12 8.56
N SER A 125 6.67 9.17 9.15
CA SER A 125 8.03 9.16 9.70
C SER A 125 8.12 10.08 10.92
N PRO A 126 8.90 9.73 11.96
CA PRO A 126 9.16 10.62 13.10
C PRO A 126 9.97 11.87 12.69
N GLU A 127 10.75 11.77 11.62
CA GLU A 127 11.56 12.84 11.05
C GLU A 127 11.01 13.24 9.67
N PRO A 128 11.19 14.50 9.23
CA PRO A 128 10.79 14.92 7.89
C PRO A 128 11.47 14.06 6.81
N PHE A 129 10.71 13.64 5.80
CA PHE A 129 11.27 12.98 4.63
C PHE A 129 12.20 13.94 3.86
N PRO A 130 13.35 13.47 3.34
CA PRO A 130 14.13 14.21 2.36
C PRO A 130 13.30 14.49 1.09
N ASP A 131 13.80 15.35 0.20
CA ASP A 131 13.05 15.82 -0.99
C ASP A 131 12.67 14.70 -1.99
N GLU A 132 13.30 13.53 -1.86
CA GLU A 132 12.97 12.33 -2.63
C GLU A 132 11.63 11.69 -2.18
N LEU A 133 11.18 10.65 -2.89
CA LEU A 133 10.02 9.87 -2.46
C LEU A 133 10.25 9.32 -1.04
N PRO A 134 9.20 9.05 -0.25
CA PRO A 134 9.34 8.58 1.12
C PRO A 134 9.87 7.14 1.19
N GLU A 135 11.11 6.90 0.76
CA GLU A 135 11.86 5.69 1.08
C GLU A 135 12.22 5.72 2.57
N GLY A 136 11.91 4.65 3.30
CA GLY A 136 12.19 4.54 4.73
C GLY A 136 11.07 5.03 5.67
N ALA A 137 9.83 5.13 5.19
CA ALA A 137 8.67 5.33 6.06
C ALA A 137 8.61 4.25 7.15
N LEU A 138 8.30 4.66 8.39
CA LEU A 138 8.12 3.71 9.50
C LEU A 138 6.80 2.95 9.40
N ASP A 139 5.79 3.61 8.81
CA ASP A 139 4.46 3.04 8.64
C ASP A 139 3.78 3.64 7.40
N GLU A 140 2.93 2.85 6.75
CA GLU A 140 2.21 3.24 5.54
C GLU A 140 0.76 2.78 5.60
N ALA A 141 -0.17 3.67 5.24
CA ALA A 141 -1.58 3.35 5.12
C ALA A 141 -2.09 3.71 3.73
N GLU A 142 -2.88 2.84 3.12
CA GLU A 142 -3.47 3.07 1.80
C GLU A 142 -4.99 3.18 1.89
N THR A 143 -5.54 4.03 1.03
CA THR A 143 -6.98 4.13 0.85
C THR A 143 -7.34 4.31 -0.60
N THR A 144 -8.49 3.74 -0.98
CA THR A 144 -8.96 3.70 -2.36
C THR A 144 -10.27 4.46 -2.49
N PHE A 145 -10.39 5.22 -3.58
CA PHE A 145 -11.61 5.89 -3.98
C PHE A 145 -11.82 5.80 -5.50
N PHE A 146 -13.04 6.06 -5.95
CA PHE A 146 -13.39 5.98 -7.36
C PHE A 146 -13.65 7.36 -7.94
N VAL A 147 -13.19 7.56 -9.18
CA VAL A 147 -13.39 8.78 -9.96
C VAL A 147 -14.34 8.49 -11.11
N ARG A 148 -15.44 9.25 -11.21
CA ARG A 148 -16.47 9.09 -12.24
C ARG A 148 -16.44 10.18 -13.32
#